data_AF-A0A7W4VE17-F1
#
_entry.id   AF-A0A7W4VE17-F1
#
_cell.length_a   1.000
_cell.length_b   1.000
_cell.length_c   1.000
_cell.angle_alpha   90.00
_cell.angle_beta   90.00
_cell.angle_gamma   90.00
#
_symmetry.space_group_name_H-M   'P 1'
#
loop_
_entity.id
_entity.type
_entity.pdbx_description
1 polymer ?
#
loop_
_entity_poly.entity_id
_entity_poly.type
_entity_poly.pdbx_seq_one_letter_code
_entity_poly.pdbx_strand_id
1 'polypeptide(L)'
;MFTVERHIRGKWACKMCETLIQAPVLPHVVDKGIPTAGLLAHTLISKYGDHLPLYRQERFFARAGLAIPRSTLGAWVGVCGVRLQPLVDALHQEILQQGLLHADETPVQMLSPGKGKTHRAYLWAYTATQFADLRAVVYDFADRRRRACQILPG
;
A
#
# COMPACT_ATOMS: atom_id res chain seq x y z
N MET A 1 -19.10 9.75 3.08
CA MET A 1 -19.00 10.77 4.15
C MET A 1 -17.71 10.51 4.91
N PHE A 2 -16.87 11.51 5.12
CA PHE A 2 -15.68 11.36 5.96
C PHE A 2 -16.00 11.73 7.40
N THR A 3 -15.45 10.99 8.35
CA THR A 3 -15.66 11.19 9.77
C THR A 3 -14.31 11.29 10.47
N VAL A 4 -14.28 12.00 11.59
CA VAL A 4 -13.10 12.09 12.47
C VAL A 4 -13.46 11.43 13.79
N GLU A 5 -12.72 10.39 14.13
CA GLU A 5 -12.89 9.67 15.39
C GLU A 5 -11.93 10.25 16.44
N ARG A 6 -12.45 10.64 17.60
CA ARG A 6 -11.66 11.19 18.70
C ARG A 6 -11.61 10.18 19.84
N HIS A 7 -10.44 9.58 20.06
CA HIS A 7 -10.22 8.66 21.17
C HIS A 7 -9.73 9.41 22.42
N ILE A 8 -10.58 9.55 23.43
CA ILE A 8 -10.23 10.15 24.73
C ILE A 8 -9.74 9.03 25.65
N ARG A 9 -8.55 9.19 26.23
CA ARG A 9 -7.90 8.17 27.05
C ARG A 9 -7.53 8.74 28.41
N GLY A 10 -8.13 8.21 29.47
CA GLY A 10 -7.77 8.57 30.84
C GLY A 10 -6.35 8.09 31.18
N LYS A 11 -5.64 8.91 31.95
CA LYS A 11 -4.34 8.56 32.56
C LYS A 11 -4.54 8.56 34.07
N TRP A 12 -4.06 7.54 34.74
CA TRP A 12 -4.11 7.44 36.20
C TRP A 12 -2.69 7.52 36.74
N ALA A 13 -2.48 8.38 37.74
CA ALA A 13 -1.20 8.50 38.42
C ALA A 13 -1.36 8.07 39.88
N CYS A 14 -0.52 7.16 40.35
CA CYS A 14 -0.46 6.82 41.75
C CYS A 14 0.16 7.99 42.53
N LYS A 15 -0.52 8.49 43.57
CA LYS A 15 -0.02 9.62 44.38
C LYS A 15 1.17 9.25 45.30
N MET A 16 1.38 7.96 45.58
CA MET A 16 2.45 7.50 46.48
C MET A 16 3.76 7.19 45.76
N CYS A 17 3.68 6.60 44.58
CA CYS A 17 4.86 6.18 43.80
C CYS A 17 4.99 6.89 42.45
N GLU A 18 4.16 7.90 42.19
CA GLU A 18 4.16 8.75 40.98
C GLU A 18 4.07 7.99 39.65
N THR A 19 3.66 6.72 39.69
CA THR A 19 3.59 5.87 38.50
C THR A 19 2.34 6.15 37.69
N LEU A 20 2.51 6.40 36.39
CA LEU A 20 1.43 6.65 35.44
C LEU A 20 1.02 5.37 34.71
N ILE A 21 -0.25 5.00 34.83
CA ILE A 21 -0.86 3.85 34.17
C ILE A 21 -1.88 4.35 33.15
N GLN A 22 -1.80 3.82 31.94
CA GLN A 22 -2.74 4.06 30.85
C GLN A 22 -2.95 2.75 30.09
N ALA A 23 -4.17 2.50 29.62
CA ALA A 23 -4.43 1.35 28.75
C ALA A 23 -3.49 1.38 27.51
N PRO A 24 -3.12 0.23 26.93
CA PRO A 24 -2.38 0.19 25.67
C PRO A 24 -3.25 0.68 24.50
N VAL A 25 -2.65 1.37 23.53
CA VAL A 25 -3.35 1.78 22.29
C VAL A 25 -3.48 0.54 21.42
N LEU A 26 -4.64 0.34 20.78
CA LEU A 26 -4.78 -0.71 19.76
C LEU A 26 -3.77 -0.47 18.61
N PRO A 27 -3.23 -1.53 18.00
CA PRO A 27 -2.32 -1.36 16.88
C PRO A 27 -3.02 -0.69 15.70
N HIS A 28 -2.32 0.23 15.05
CA HIS A 28 -2.76 0.89 13.82
C HIS A 28 -1.79 0.54 12.68
N VAL A 29 -2.26 0.58 11.44
CA VAL A 29 -1.42 0.30 10.25
C VAL A 29 -0.23 1.27 10.17
N VAL A 30 -0.50 2.55 10.47
CA VAL A 30 0.52 3.59 10.62
C VAL A 30 0.66 3.88 12.11
N ASP A 31 1.82 3.56 12.69
CA ASP A 31 2.07 3.74 14.11
C ASP A 31 1.97 5.22 14.51
N LYS A 32 1.16 5.50 15.54
CA LYS A 32 0.82 6.88 15.99
C LYS A 32 0.26 7.75 14.86
N GLY A 33 -0.23 7.14 13.78
CA GLY A 33 -0.81 7.82 12.64
C GLY A 33 -2.20 8.35 12.94
N ILE A 34 -2.57 9.41 12.22
CA ILE A 34 -3.94 9.95 12.20
C ILE A 34 -4.93 9.06 11.43
N PRO A 35 -4.57 8.36 10.33
CA PRO A 35 -5.59 7.74 9.48
C PRO A 35 -6.12 6.44 10.09
N THR A 36 -7.44 6.25 10.00
CA THR A 36 -8.07 4.96 10.25
C THR A 36 -7.80 4.00 9.08
N ALA A 37 -7.98 2.70 9.30
CA ALA A 37 -7.85 1.70 8.24
C ALA A 37 -8.79 1.98 7.05
N GLY A 38 -10.00 2.50 7.31
CA GLY A 38 -10.94 2.89 6.26
C GLY A 38 -10.44 4.05 5.39
N LEU A 39 -9.80 5.06 5.99
CA LEU A 39 -9.21 6.17 5.22
C LEU A 39 -8.02 5.69 4.36
N LEU A 40 -7.19 4.80 4.90
CA LEU A 40 -6.08 4.19 4.15
C LEU A 40 -6.60 3.36 2.97
N ALA A 41 -7.60 2.50 3.21
CA ALA A 41 -8.22 1.69 2.17
C ALA A 41 -8.81 2.57 1.05
N HIS A 42 -9.55 3.63 1.40
CA HIS A 42 -10.07 4.58 0.43
C HIS A 42 -8.96 5.24 -0.39
N THR A 43 -7.89 5.72 0.26
CA THR A 43 -6.74 6.35 -0.41
C THR A 43 -6.09 5.40 -1.43
N LEU A 44 -5.89 4.13 -1.06
CA LEU A 44 -5.29 3.10 -1.92
C LEU A 44 -6.21 2.71 -3.08
N ILE A 45 -7.48 2.40 -2.81
CA ILE A 45 -8.46 2.02 -3.83
C ILE A 45 -8.62 3.15 -4.83
N SER A 46 -8.80 4.39 -4.37
CA SER A 46 -8.91 5.51 -5.29
C SER A 46 -7.64 5.74 -6.09
N LYS A 47 -6.45 5.53 -5.50
CA LYS A 47 -5.19 5.70 -6.25
C LYS A 47 -5.01 4.64 -7.33
N TYR A 48 -5.20 3.38 -6.97
CA TYR A 48 -4.81 2.24 -7.81
C TYR A 48 -5.98 1.64 -8.58
N GLY A 49 -7.15 1.48 -7.96
CA GLY A 49 -8.37 0.97 -8.61
C GLY A 49 -9.08 2.03 -9.45
N ASP A 50 -9.26 3.25 -8.92
CA ASP A 50 -9.98 4.32 -9.64
C ASP A 50 -9.05 5.25 -10.43
N HIS A 51 -7.75 4.97 -10.46
CA HIS A 51 -6.73 5.78 -11.13
C HIS A 51 -6.76 7.28 -10.75
N LEU A 52 -7.07 7.59 -9.49
CA LEU A 52 -7.14 8.95 -8.95
C LEU A 52 -5.78 9.36 -8.34
N PRO A 53 -4.95 10.16 -9.04
CA PRO A 53 -3.62 10.53 -8.55
C PRO A 53 -3.71 11.35 -7.25
N LEU A 54 -2.68 11.23 -6.40
CA LEU A 54 -2.70 11.79 -5.04
C LEU A 54 -2.92 13.31 -4.97
N TYR A 55 -2.44 14.08 -5.95
CA TYR A 55 -2.73 15.52 -6.00
C TYR A 55 -4.22 15.81 -6.23
N ARG A 56 -4.93 14.92 -6.94
CA ARG A 56 -6.37 15.06 -7.16
C ARG A 56 -7.15 14.62 -5.93
N GLN A 57 -6.66 13.60 -5.23
CA GLN A 57 -7.20 13.20 -3.92
C GLN A 57 -7.05 14.31 -2.87
N GLU A 58 -5.89 14.96 -2.78
CA GLU A 58 -5.67 16.12 -1.91
C GLU A 58 -6.72 17.21 -2.14
N ARG A 59 -6.98 17.58 -3.41
CA ARG A 59 -8.05 18.54 -3.75
C ARG A 59 -9.45 18.03 -3.39
N PHE A 60 -9.68 16.73 -3.47
CA PHE A 60 -10.96 16.12 -3.09
C PHE A 60 -11.19 16.16 -1.58
N PHE A 61 -10.19 15.80 -0.77
CA PHE A 61 -10.25 15.93 0.68
C PHE A 61 -10.39 17.39 1.12
N ALA A 62 -9.67 18.33 0.48
CA ALA A 62 -9.79 19.75 0.77
C ALA A 62 -11.23 20.28 0.57
N ARG A 63 -11.93 19.82 -0.49
CA ARG A 63 -13.36 20.14 -0.69
C ARG A 63 -14.27 19.56 0.39
N ALA A 64 -13.88 18.45 1.01
CA ALA A 64 -14.57 17.86 2.14
C ALA A 64 -14.17 18.48 3.50
N GLY A 65 -13.41 19.58 3.50
CA GLY A 65 -12.93 20.25 4.72
C GLY A 65 -11.73 19.55 5.39
N LEU A 66 -11.12 18.57 4.73
CA LEU A 66 -9.99 17.79 5.22
C LEU A 66 -8.73 18.15 4.41
N ALA A 67 -7.97 19.14 4.85
CA ALA A 67 -6.73 19.53 4.17
C ALA A 67 -5.61 18.52 4.46
N ILE A 68 -5.58 17.41 3.74
CA ILE A 68 -4.53 16.37 3.85
C ILE A 68 -3.48 16.61 2.75
N PRO A 69 -2.24 16.96 3.09
CA PRO A 69 -1.20 17.20 2.10
C PRO A 69 -0.88 15.96 1.26
N ARG A 70 -0.54 16.18 -0.01
CA ARG A 70 -0.09 15.12 -0.93
C ARG A 70 1.10 14.33 -0.38
N SER A 71 2.02 14.97 0.34
CA SER A 71 3.17 14.32 0.98
C SER A 71 2.73 13.32 2.04
N THR A 72 1.73 13.67 2.85
CA THR A 72 1.13 12.80 3.86
C THR A 72 0.45 11.61 3.22
N LEU A 73 -0.36 11.83 2.17
CA LEU A 73 -0.97 10.74 1.40
C LEU A 73 0.10 9.80 0.81
N GLY A 74 1.18 10.36 0.26
CA GLY A 74 2.31 9.59 -0.28
C GLY A 74 3.00 8.74 0.79
N ALA A 75 3.25 9.31 1.97
CA ALA A 75 3.82 8.58 3.10
C ALA A 75 2.93 7.42 3.55
N TRP A 76 1.61 7.64 3.65
CA TRP A 76 0.66 6.60 4.00
C TRP A 76 0.63 5.47 2.99
N VAL A 77 0.64 5.79 1.69
CA VAL A 77 0.73 4.78 0.62
C VAL A 77 2.02 3.96 0.76
N GLY A 78 3.15 4.60 1.04
CA GLY A 78 4.42 3.91 1.26
C GLY A 78 4.38 2.93 2.43
N VAL A 79 3.85 3.37 3.59
CA VAL A 79 3.70 2.50 4.77
C VAL A 79 2.76 1.35 4.47
N CYS A 80 1.61 1.60 3.83
CA CYS A 80 0.69 0.52 3.47
C CYS A 80 1.33 -0.48 2.52
N GLY A 81 2.13 -0.04 1.56
CA GLY A 81 2.88 -0.93 0.66
C GLY A 81 3.75 -1.92 1.43
N VAL A 82 4.52 -1.43 2.41
CA VAL A 82 5.35 -2.30 3.26
C VAL A 82 4.50 -3.24 4.13
N ARG A 83 3.41 -2.72 4.73
CA ARG A 83 2.54 -3.51 5.62
C ARG A 83 1.75 -4.60 4.87
N LEU A 84 1.46 -4.40 3.59
CA LEU A 84 0.74 -5.37 2.74
C LEU A 84 1.67 -6.40 2.10
N GLN A 85 3.00 -6.23 2.16
CA GLN A 85 3.96 -7.13 1.53
C GLN A 85 3.74 -8.61 1.90
N PRO A 86 3.48 -9.00 3.17
CA PRO A 86 3.24 -10.41 3.50
C PRO A 86 2.04 -11.03 2.77
N LEU A 87 1.01 -10.22 2.45
CA LEU A 87 -0.14 -10.70 1.67
C LEU A 87 0.23 -10.87 0.19
N VAL A 88 1.06 -9.96 -0.35
CA VAL A 88 1.58 -10.09 -1.71
C VAL A 88 2.46 -11.34 -1.83
N ASP A 89 3.32 -11.58 -0.83
CA ASP A 89 4.20 -12.75 -0.79
C ASP A 89 3.38 -14.06 -0.72
N ALA A 90 2.33 -14.09 0.12
CA ALA A 90 1.43 -15.24 0.20
C ALA A 90 0.67 -15.47 -1.12
N LEU A 91 0.10 -14.43 -1.72
CA LEU A 91 -0.59 -14.53 -3.02
C LEU A 91 0.37 -14.99 -4.11
N HIS A 92 1.63 -14.55 -4.06
CA HIS A 92 2.64 -14.99 -5.00
C HIS A 92 2.92 -16.49 -4.87
N GLN A 93 3.03 -17.03 -3.66
CA GLN A 93 3.17 -18.48 -3.44
C GLN A 93 1.96 -19.28 -3.92
N GLU A 94 0.74 -18.76 -3.75
CA GLU A 94 -0.49 -19.43 -4.23
C GLU A 94 -0.58 -19.45 -5.76
N ILE A 95 -0.16 -18.36 -6.42
CA ILE A 95 -0.08 -18.30 -7.88
C ILE A 95 0.94 -19.32 -8.40
N LEU A 96 2.07 -19.49 -7.72
CA LEU A 96 3.12 -20.44 -8.10
C LEU A 96 2.68 -21.91 -8.08
N GLN A 97 1.65 -22.25 -7.32
CA GLN A 97 1.10 -23.60 -7.28
C GLN A 97 0.19 -23.93 -8.47
N GLN A 98 -0.19 -22.94 -9.29
CA GLN A 98 -1.04 -23.15 -10.45
C GLN A 98 -0.26 -23.83 -11.58
N GLY A 99 -0.84 -24.85 -12.20
CA GLY A 99 -0.21 -25.58 -13.30
C GLY A 99 -0.04 -24.77 -14.60
N LEU A 100 -0.72 -23.63 -14.72
CA LEU A 100 -0.61 -22.72 -15.86
C LEU A 100 -0.81 -21.27 -15.40
N LEU A 101 0.05 -20.38 -15.88
CA LEU A 101 0.05 -18.95 -15.55
C LEU A 101 0.11 -18.11 -16.81
N HIS A 102 -0.55 -16.95 -16.77
CA HIS A 102 -0.34 -15.89 -17.74
C HIS A 102 0.63 -14.86 -17.15
N ALA A 103 1.57 -14.41 -17.98
CA ALA A 103 2.53 -13.36 -17.63
C ALA A 103 2.52 -12.28 -18.72
N ASP A 104 2.41 -11.02 -18.31
CA ASP A 104 2.53 -9.86 -19.19
C ASP A 104 3.67 -8.95 -18.72
N GLU A 105 4.48 -8.47 -19.68
CA GLU A 105 5.58 -7.53 -19.45
C GLU A 105 5.18 -6.15 -19.97
N THR A 106 4.98 -5.18 -19.08
CA THR A 106 4.71 -3.79 -19.45
C THR A 106 5.94 -2.91 -19.16
N PRO A 107 6.61 -2.35 -20.18
CA PRO A 107 7.71 -1.41 -19.97
C PRO A 107 7.21 -0.07 -19.45
N VAL A 108 7.88 0.49 -18.44
CA VAL A 108 7.56 1.78 -17.82
C VAL A 108 8.76 2.72 -17.81
N GLN A 109 8.50 4.02 -17.96
CA GLN A 109 9.53 5.05 -17.89
C GLN A 109 9.70 5.50 -16.43
N MET A 110 10.78 5.06 -15.79
CA MET A 110 11.09 5.41 -14.41
C MET A 110 12.10 6.56 -14.36
N LEU A 111 11.83 7.54 -13.51
CA LEU A 111 12.76 8.64 -13.25
C LEU A 111 14.08 8.11 -12.70
N SER A 112 15.21 8.60 -13.23
CA SER A 112 16.54 8.41 -12.66
C SER A 112 16.92 9.65 -11.85
N PRO A 113 16.83 9.62 -10.51
CA PRO A 113 17.10 10.79 -9.67
C PRO A 113 18.48 11.39 -9.96
N GLY A 114 18.55 12.71 -10.00
CA GLY A 114 19.79 13.46 -10.26
C GLY A 114 20.25 13.52 -11.72
N LYS A 115 19.63 12.77 -12.65
CA LYS A 115 20.03 12.74 -14.07
C LYS A 115 19.10 13.50 -15.01
N GLY A 116 17.94 13.95 -14.53
CA GLY A 116 16.92 14.63 -15.35
C GLY A 116 16.37 13.78 -16.51
N LYS A 117 16.62 12.46 -16.49
CA LYS A 117 16.25 11.51 -17.52
C LYS A 117 15.41 10.38 -16.91
N THR A 118 14.65 9.71 -17.75
CA THR A 118 14.04 8.42 -17.41
C THR A 118 14.89 7.28 -17.96
N HIS A 119 14.77 6.12 -17.35
CA HIS A 119 15.24 4.86 -17.90
C HIS A 119 14.07 3.87 -17.99
N ARG A 120 14.23 2.85 -18.83
CA ARG A 120 13.19 1.84 -19.06
C ARG A 120 13.29 0.77 -17.97
N ALA A 121 12.27 0.73 -17.12
CA ALA A 121 12.01 -0.33 -16.16
C ALA A 121 10.82 -1.18 -16.64
N TYR A 122 10.47 -2.24 -15.90
CA TYR A 122 9.48 -3.22 -16.32
C TYR A 122 8.56 -3.55 -15.15
N LEU A 123 7.27 -3.62 -15.42
CA LEU A 123 6.27 -4.15 -14.52
C LEU A 123 5.77 -5.47 -15.11
N TRP A 124 5.92 -6.55 -14.36
CA TRP A 124 5.43 -7.87 -14.72
C TRP A 124 4.11 -8.12 -14.00
N ALA A 125 3.12 -8.62 -14.73
CA ALA A 125 1.86 -9.05 -14.15
C ALA A 125 1.72 -10.57 -14.32
N TYR A 126 1.52 -11.28 -13.22
CA TYR A 126 1.28 -12.72 -13.18
C TYR A 126 -0.14 -12.98 -12.73
N THR A 127 -0.86 -13.84 -13.45
CA THR A 127 -2.23 -14.21 -13.08
C THR A 127 -2.50 -15.67 -13.40
N ALA A 128 -3.32 -16.29 -12.55
CA ALA A 128 -3.86 -17.61 -12.83
C ALA A 128 -4.79 -17.56 -14.05
N THR A 129 -5.01 -18.70 -14.69
CA THR A 129 -5.94 -18.76 -15.82
C THR A 129 -7.38 -18.47 -15.39
N GLN A 130 -8.23 -18.08 -16.35
CA GLN A 130 -9.65 -17.86 -16.07
C GLN A 130 -10.40 -19.08 -15.53
N PHE A 131 -9.84 -20.28 -15.70
CA PHE A 131 -10.39 -21.55 -15.25
C PHE A 131 -9.93 -21.95 -13.84
N ALA A 132 -8.93 -21.26 -13.29
CA ALA A 132 -8.51 -21.47 -11.90
C ALA A 132 -9.54 -20.89 -10.93
N ASP A 133 -9.70 -21.53 -9.78
CA ASP A 133 -10.50 -21.00 -8.67
C ASP A 133 -9.86 -19.74 -8.08
N LEU A 134 -8.54 -19.66 -8.09
CA LEU A 134 -7.78 -18.51 -7.63
C LEU A 134 -7.97 -17.30 -8.55
N ARG A 135 -8.55 -16.23 -8.02
CA ARG A 135 -8.69 -14.93 -8.70
C ARG A 135 -7.67 -13.94 -8.16
N ALA A 136 -6.45 -13.99 -8.68
CA ALA A 136 -5.36 -13.14 -8.25
C ALA A 136 -4.52 -12.61 -9.42
N VAL A 137 -4.00 -11.40 -9.24
CA VAL A 137 -2.95 -10.81 -10.07
C VAL A 137 -1.85 -10.31 -9.14
N VAL A 138 -0.62 -10.74 -9.38
CA VAL A 138 0.57 -10.28 -8.66
C VAL A 138 1.43 -9.47 -9.61
N TYR A 139 1.87 -8.31 -9.15
CA TYR A 139 2.75 -7.43 -9.91
C TYR A 139 4.16 -7.47 -9.33
N ASP A 140 5.16 -7.59 -10.21
CA ASP A 140 6.58 -7.52 -9.84
C ASP A 140 7.28 -6.43 -10.64
N PHE A 141 8.10 -5.62 -9.96
CA PHE A 141 8.80 -4.49 -10.55
C PHE A 141 10.29 -4.80 -10.74
N ALA A 142 10.78 -4.61 -11.96
CA ALA A 142 12.18 -4.82 -12.31
C ALA A 142 12.82 -3.56 -12.92
N ASP A 143 13.88 -3.07 -12.28
CA ASP A 143 14.68 -1.90 -12.71
C ASP A 143 15.38 -2.12 -14.07
N ARG A 144 15.60 -3.39 -14.44
CA ARG A 144 16.16 -3.81 -15.73
C ARG A 144 15.42 -5.02 -16.26
N ARG A 145 15.53 -5.27 -17.57
CA ARG A 145 15.07 -6.50 -18.23
C ARG A 145 16.00 -7.68 -17.88
N ARG A 146 16.08 -8.03 -16.60
CA ARG A 146 16.59 -9.35 -16.20
C ARG A 146 15.44 -10.34 -16.28
N ARG A 147 15.73 -11.64 -16.45
CA ARG A 147 14.71 -12.70 -16.41
C ARG A 147 13.90 -12.55 -15.12
N ALA A 148 12.71 -11.97 -15.20
CA ALA A 148 11.75 -11.87 -14.10
C ALA A 148 11.17 -13.24 -13.73
N CYS A 149 11.46 -14.24 -14.55
CA CYS A 149 11.15 -15.62 -14.26
C CYS A 149 12.16 -16.20 -13.24
N GLN A 150 12.08 -15.76 -11.98
CA GLN A 150 12.44 -16.58 -10.81
C GLN A 150 11.25 -17.43 -10.34
N ILE A 151 10.10 -17.27 -11.02
CA ILE A 151 8.78 -17.83 -10.71
C ILE A 151 8.61 -19.23 -11.27
N LEU A 152 9.28 -19.58 -12.38
CA LEU A 152 9.29 -20.95 -12.87
C LEU A 152 10.63 -21.60 -12.51
N PRO A 153 10.67 -22.63 -11.65
CA PRO A 153 11.85 -23.45 -11.50
C PRO A 153 12.00 -24.30 -12.77
N GLY A 154 12.95 -23.94 -13.64
CA GLY A 154 13.44 -24.82 -14.72
C GLY A 154 12.47 -25.02 -15.88
#